data_AF-A0A7C6WP11-F1
#
_entry.id   AF-A0A7C6WP11-F1
#
_cell.length_a   1.000
_cell.length_b   1.000
_cell.length_c   1.000
_cell.angle_alpha   90.00
_cell.angle_beta   90.00
_cell.angle_gamma   90.00
#
_symmetry.space_group_name_H-M   'P 1'
#
loop_
_entity.id
_entity.type
_entity.pdbx_description
1 polymer ?
#
loop_
_entity_poly.entity_id
_entity_poly.type
_entity_poly.pdbx_seq_one_letter_code
_entity_poly.pdbx_strand_id
1 'polypeptide(L)'
;MLPVLALFTVLFAGCSKDSEYIQCTEEQKSAEVCTLEYFPVCGDNGVTYGNACSACASQEIDSYKNGECELDCDEDDETCGIDELE
;
A
#
# COMPACT_ATOMS: atom_id res chain seq x y z
N MET A 1 11.66 41.70 -12.44
CA MET A 1 12.49 40.55 -12.89
C MET A 1 12.59 39.46 -11.81
N LEU A 2 12.75 39.79 -10.52
CA LEU A 2 12.82 38.80 -9.43
C LEU A 2 11.51 38.08 -9.00
N PRO A 3 10.29 38.66 -9.07
CA PRO A 3 9.11 37.99 -8.52
C PRO A 3 8.54 36.88 -9.42
N VAL A 4 8.92 36.86 -10.71
CA VAL A 4 8.42 35.86 -11.67
C VAL A 4 9.16 34.52 -11.53
N LEU A 5 10.42 34.53 -11.09
CA LEU A 5 11.22 33.32 -10.89
C LEU A 5 10.73 32.49 -9.68
N ALA A 6 10.22 33.15 -8.64
CA ALA A 6 9.69 32.50 -7.44
C ALA A 6 8.34 31.79 -7.70
N LEU A 7 7.56 32.26 -8.68
CA LEU A 7 6.29 31.63 -9.06
C LEU A 7 6.49 30.31 -9.83
N PHE A 8 7.62 30.16 -10.51
CA PHE A 8 7.93 28.96 -11.31
C PHE A 8 8.40 27.78 -10.44
N THR A 9 8.98 28.05 -9.26
CA THR A 9 9.52 27.02 -8.36
C THR A 9 8.48 26.43 -7.40
N VAL A 10 7.40 27.17 -7.11
CA VAL A 10 6.32 26.71 -6.21
C VAL A 10 5.42 25.66 -6.88
N LEU A 11 5.41 25.59 -8.22
CA LEU A 11 4.62 24.62 -8.99
C LEU A 11 5.09 23.16 -8.91
N PHE A 12 6.29 22.89 -8.40
CA PHE A 12 6.85 21.52 -8.29
C PHE A 12 6.86 20.95 -6.86
N ALA A 13 6.41 21.70 -5.86
CA ALA A 13 6.24 21.18 -4.50
C ALA A 13 4.89 20.45 -4.37
N GLY A 14 4.70 19.39 -5.16
CA GLY A 14 3.58 18.46 -4.97
C GLY A 14 3.78 17.64 -3.70
N CYS A 15 2.74 17.55 -2.86
CA CYS A 15 2.76 16.77 -1.63
C CYS A 15 2.71 15.26 -1.94
N SER A 16 3.67 14.49 -1.41
CA SER A 16 3.57 13.03 -1.32
C SER A 16 2.48 12.68 -0.32
N LYS A 17 1.43 11.98 -0.77
CA LYS A 17 0.51 11.30 0.13
C LYS A 17 1.21 10.04 0.61
N ASP A 18 1.93 10.13 1.72
CA ASP A 18 2.46 8.93 2.38
C ASP A 18 1.30 8.25 3.12
N SER A 19 0.51 7.50 2.37
CA SER A 19 -0.28 6.41 2.97
C SER A 19 0.69 5.44 3.64
N GLU A 20 0.35 4.96 4.84
CA GLU A 20 1.24 4.24 5.78
C GLU A 20 1.68 2.84 5.27
N TYR A 21 2.25 2.76 4.06
CA TYR A 21 2.74 1.53 3.47
C TYR A 21 4.21 1.29 3.85
N ILE A 22 4.45 0.11 4.42
CA ILE A 22 5.75 -0.45 4.72
C ILE A 22 6.25 -1.19 3.48
N GLN A 23 7.46 -0.87 3.04
CA GLN A 23 8.07 -1.50 1.87
C GLN A 23 8.62 -2.88 2.21
N CYS A 24 8.46 -3.83 1.29
CA CYS A 24 9.09 -5.13 1.38
C CYS A 24 10.60 -5.03 1.24
N THR A 25 11.34 -5.73 2.10
CA THR A 25 12.79 -5.84 1.97
C THR A 25 13.18 -6.95 0.98
N GLU A 26 14.36 -6.84 0.38
CA GLU A 26 14.91 -7.88 -0.51
C GLU A 26 15.06 -9.25 0.19
N GLU A 27 15.32 -9.23 1.50
CA GLU A 27 15.36 -10.46 2.32
C GLU A 27 13.97 -11.10 2.42
N GLN A 28 12.92 -10.31 2.64
CA GLN A 28 11.56 -10.83 2.69
C GLN A 28 11.09 -11.34 1.32
N LYS A 29 11.45 -10.66 0.22
CA LYS A 29 11.15 -11.10 -1.15
C LYS A 29 11.82 -12.42 -1.54
N SER A 30 12.96 -12.73 -0.91
CA SER A 30 13.71 -13.96 -1.13
C SER A 30 13.43 -15.05 -0.08
N ALA A 31 12.50 -14.81 0.85
CA ALA A 31 12.14 -15.79 1.86
C ALA A 31 11.43 -16.99 1.24
N GLU A 32 12.03 -18.18 1.35
CA GLU A 32 11.41 -19.44 0.88
C GLU A 32 10.43 -20.02 1.91
N VAL A 33 10.58 -19.64 3.18
CA VAL A 33 9.79 -20.17 4.29
C VAL A 33 9.41 -19.02 5.22
N CYS A 34 8.12 -18.94 5.54
CA CYS A 34 7.57 -18.02 6.53
C CYS A 34 6.96 -18.80 7.71
N THR A 35 6.94 -18.16 8.87
CA THR A 35 6.17 -18.63 10.01
C THR A 35 4.67 -18.60 9.70
N LEU A 36 3.89 -19.43 10.39
CA LEU A 36 2.43 -19.46 10.29
C LEU A 36 1.76 -18.59 11.37
N GLU A 37 2.49 -17.60 11.90
CA GLU A 37 1.91 -16.64 12.83
C GLU A 37 0.93 -15.74 12.09
N TYR A 38 -0.19 -15.45 12.73
CA TYR A 38 -1.24 -14.62 12.17
C TYR A 38 -1.07 -13.17 12.65
N PHE A 39 -0.45 -12.36 11.81
CA PHE A 39 -0.28 -10.92 11.96
C PHE A 39 -0.62 -10.26 10.63
N PRO A 40 -1.93 -10.12 10.32
CA PRO A 40 -2.36 -9.83 8.97
C PRO A 40 -1.83 -8.49 8.46
N VAL A 41 -1.60 -8.44 7.15
CA VAL A 41 -1.17 -7.25 6.43
C VAL A 41 -1.97 -7.08 5.14
N CYS A 42 -2.20 -5.83 4.74
CA CYS A 42 -2.87 -5.49 3.49
C CYS A 42 -1.84 -5.07 2.46
N GLY A 43 -1.69 -5.86 1.39
CA GLY A 43 -0.81 -5.52 0.28
C GLY A 43 -1.28 -4.28 -0.49
N ASP A 44 -0.38 -3.64 -1.22
CA ASP A 44 -0.70 -2.57 -2.17
C ASP A 44 -1.59 -3.03 -3.35
N ASN A 45 -1.76 -4.34 -3.51
CA ASN A 45 -2.73 -4.98 -4.40
C ASN A 45 -4.14 -5.16 -3.78
N GLY A 46 -4.37 -4.71 -2.55
CA GLY A 46 -5.65 -4.87 -1.85
C GLY A 46 -5.93 -6.29 -1.35
N VAL A 47 -4.93 -7.18 -1.33
CA VAL A 47 -5.05 -8.55 -0.82
C VAL A 47 -4.54 -8.64 0.61
N THR A 48 -5.28 -9.33 1.46
CA THR A 48 -4.86 -9.64 2.83
C THR A 48 -3.95 -10.86 2.86
N TYR A 49 -2.77 -10.71 3.47
CA TYR A 49 -1.82 -11.78 3.71
C TYR A 49 -1.75 -12.09 5.21
N GLY A 50 -1.49 -13.35 5.57
CA GLY A 50 -1.50 -13.79 6.97
C GLY A 50 -0.38 -13.17 7.83
N ASN A 51 0.73 -12.80 7.19
CA ASN A 51 1.79 -11.98 7.79
C ASN A 51 2.68 -11.30 6.74
N ALA A 52 3.47 -10.32 7.18
CA ALA A 52 4.41 -9.57 6.34
C ALA A 52 5.41 -10.44 5.56
N CYS A 53 5.89 -11.54 6.15
CA CYS A 53 6.79 -12.45 5.45
C CYS A 53 6.09 -13.08 4.24
N SER A 54 4.91 -13.68 4.45
CA SER A 54 4.13 -14.31 3.39
C SER A 54 3.70 -13.31 2.32
N ALA A 55 3.43 -12.06 2.72
CA ALA A 55 3.07 -10.98 1.82
C ALA A 55 4.23 -10.62 0.88
N CYS A 56 5.39 -10.31 1.42
CA CYS A 56 6.55 -9.91 0.62
C CYS A 56 7.18 -11.08 -0.16
N ALA A 57 7.10 -12.32 0.36
CA ALA A 57 7.57 -13.52 -0.34
C ALA A 57 6.68 -13.89 -1.53
N SER A 58 5.45 -13.37 -1.62
CA SER A 58 4.54 -13.62 -2.75
C SER A 58 5.06 -13.07 -4.08
N GLN A 59 5.89 -12.02 -4.04
CA GLN A 59 6.33 -11.24 -5.20
C GLN A 59 5.18 -10.57 -5.97
N GLU A 60 3.98 -10.53 -5.41
CA GLU A 60 2.79 -9.89 -5.99
C GLU A 60 2.62 -8.43 -5.53
N ILE A 61 3.33 -8.04 -4.47
CA ILE A 61 3.27 -6.72 -3.83
C ILE A 61 4.68 -6.18 -3.58
N ASP A 62 4.82 -4.86 -3.55
CA ASP A 62 6.06 -4.19 -3.15
C ASP A 62 5.96 -3.55 -1.76
N SER A 63 4.75 -3.31 -1.30
CA SER A 63 4.48 -2.67 -0.02
C SER A 63 3.18 -3.14 0.61
N TYR A 64 3.07 -3.00 1.94
CA TYR A 64 1.90 -3.42 2.71
C TYR A 64 1.60 -2.48 3.88
N LYS A 65 0.37 -2.50 4.37
CA LYS A 65 -0.06 -1.89 5.64
C LYS A 65 -0.25 -2.97 6.69
N ASN A 66 -0.11 -2.61 7.97
CA ASN A 66 -0.50 -3.53 9.05
C ASN A 66 -2.03 -3.64 9.12
N GLY A 67 -2.52 -4.83 9.45
CA GLY A 67 -3.96 -5.12 9.48
C GLY A 67 -4.44 -5.78 8.20
N GLU A 68 -5.63 -6.36 8.25
CA GLU A 68 -6.31 -6.89 7.06
C GLU A 68 -6.70 -5.72 6.14
N CYS A 69 -6.93 -6.00 4.86
CA CYS A 69 -7.49 -4.99 3.97
C CYS A 69 -8.90 -4.66 4.43
N GLU A 70 -9.13 -3.40 4.77
CA GLU A 70 -10.46 -2.88 5.01
C GLU A 70 -11.13 -2.68 3.65
N LEU A 71 -12.33 -3.23 3.50
CA LEU A 71 -13.21 -2.80 2.43
C LEU A 71 -13.74 -1.44 2.88
N ASP A 72 -13.36 -0.39 2.16
CA ASP A 72 -13.94 0.94 2.36
C ASP A 72 -15.41 0.89 1.92
N CYS A 73 -16.26 0.37 2.80
CA CYS A 73 -17.71 0.49 2.66
C CYS A 73 -18.10 1.87 3.18
N ASP A 74 -18.10 2.86 2.29
CA ASP A 74 -18.72 4.16 2.56
C ASP A 74 -20.17 3.93 3.04
N GLU A 75 -20.55 4.52 4.18
CA GLU A 75 -21.85 4.33 4.84
C GLU A 75 -23.07 4.81 4.00
N ASP A 76 -22.86 5.28 2.77
CA ASP A 76 -23.88 5.82 1.86
C ASP A 76 -24.09 5.01 0.56
N ASP A 77 -23.43 3.86 0.33
CA ASP A 77 -23.69 3.02 -0.85
C ASP A 77 -23.81 1.52 -0.51
N GLU A 78 -24.90 0.90 -0.97
CA GLU A 78 -25.26 -0.51 -0.74
C GLU A 78 -24.37 -1.49 -1.55
N THR A 79 -23.12 -1.12 -1.84
CA THR A 79 -22.14 -1.98 -2.48
C THR A 79 -20.81 -1.88 -1.76
N CYS A 80 -20.54 -2.88 -0.93
CA CYS A 80 -19.18 -3.22 -0.51
C CYS A 80 -18.44 -3.78 -1.74
N GLY A 81 -18.01 -2.89 -2.63
CA GLY A 81 -17.33 -3.26 -3.88
C GLY A 81 -15.87 -3.61 -3.60
N ILE A 82 -15.47 -4.85 -3.90
CA ILE A 82 -14.18 -5.04 -4.56
C ILE A 82 -14.27 -4.24 -5.86
N ASP A 83 -13.34 -3.34 -6.15
CA ASP A 83 -13.30 -2.67 -7.44
C ASP A 83 -13.46 -3.74 -8.53
N GLU A 84 -14.62 -3.74 -9.20
CA GLU A 84 -14.98 -4.73 -10.19
C GLU A 84 -13.96 -4.66 -11.32
N LEU A 85 -13.23 -5.77 -11.49
CA LEU A 85 -12.50 -6.06 -12.70
C LEU A 85 -13.49 -6.10 -13.89
N GLU A 86 -13.60 -4.99 -14.62
CA GLU A 86 -13.88 -4.98 -16.07
C GLU A 86 -12.80 -4.20 -16.83
#